data_AF-A0A1X2GVU6-F1
#
_entry.id   AF-A0A1X2GVU6-F1
#
_cell.length_a   1.000
_cell.length_b   1.000
_cell.length_c   1.000
_cell.angle_alpha   90.00
_cell.angle_beta   90.00
_cell.angle_gamma   90.00
#
_symmetry.space_group_name_H-M   'P 1'
#
loop_
_entity.id
_entity.type
_entity.pdbx_description
1 polymer ?
#
loop_
_entity_poly.entity_id
_entity_poly.type
_entity_poly.pdbx_seq_one_letter_code
_entity_poly.pdbx_strand_id
1 'polypeptide(L)'
;MFNSKFSSSQTDPALDKAAKLRNRGNDLFKLGYYREAEGSYSQALTMLPPTHHLTALISNNRAAALLKIQQHRRCVMDCAVVIDWARAQIEIPATQTTKLVFDGEEVNIRWRDQLVKALTRKAEALEAMARLAEASQAYQELATLEPSNTKATEGLARCKKNLNKPTPTPPPRPGTSATSMFTNNSTTAFPGLDYSIFEQQQKEQEPPKSEAVRAMRERQAKLAKDDQERLLKQDMVNARIDTWKRGKEKNIRALLATVDVLLWPGANWKSVSAHEIMEPKKIKVCYMRAIAKVHPDKLASDASVEHRLLANGIFTVLNQAWDDFRSNNTI
;
A
#
# COMPACT_ATOMS: atom_id res chain seq x y z
N MET A 1 37.29 41.12 1.59
CA MET A 1 37.53 39.97 2.47
C MET A 1 36.36 39.87 3.46
N PHE A 2 35.40 38.99 3.23
CA PHE A 2 34.47 38.55 4.27
C PHE A 2 34.53 37.02 4.29
N ASN A 3 35.38 36.52 5.18
CA ASN A 3 35.42 35.12 5.58
C ASN A 3 34.22 34.88 6.48
N SER A 4 33.29 34.04 6.07
CA SER A 4 32.33 33.42 6.98
C SER A 4 32.44 31.91 6.84
N LYS A 5 33.34 31.35 7.64
CA LYS A 5 33.36 29.92 7.98
C LYS A 5 32.04 29.59 8.68
N PHE A 6 31.08 28.99 7.99
CA PHE A 6 30.04 28.20 8.65
C PHE A 6 30.54 26.75 8.73
N SER A 7 31.23 26.47 9.84
CA SER A 7 31.41 25.12 10.36
C SER A 7 30.29 24.91 11.38
N SER A 8 29.24 24.18 11.02
CA SER A 8 28.38 23.50 11.99
C SER A 8 27.55 22.42 11.29
N SER A 9 27.94 21.17 11.49
CA SER A 9 27.20 19.95 11.21
C SER A 9 25.98 19.81 12.15
N GLN A 10 25.01 20.72 12.04
CA GLN A 10 23.67 20.52 12.61
C GLN A 10 22.72 20.19 11.47
N THR A 11 22.28 18.94 11.40
CA THR A 11 21.15 18.56 10.55
C THR A 11 19.89 19.25 11.08
N ASP A 12 19.10 19.83 10.17
CA ASP A 12 17.84 20.48 10.53
C ASP A 12 16.91 19.43 11.18
N PRO A 13 16.42 19.63 12.42
CA PRO A 13 15.56 18.66 13.09
C PRO A 13 14.26 18.35 12.30
N ALA A 14 13.77 19.31 11.49
CA ALA A 14 12.63 19.06 10.60
C ALA A 14 12.99 18.09 9.48
N LEU A 15 14.22 18.18 8.97
CA LEU A 15 14.76 17.34 7.91
C LEU A 15 14.96 15.88 8.37
N ASP A 16 15.52 15.69 9.57
CA ASP A 16 15.68 14.35 10.16
C ASP A 16 14.33 13.70 10.46
N LYS A 17 13.36 14.49 10.94
CA LYS A 17 12.00 14.01 11.17
C LYS A 17 11.30 13.63 9.85
N ALA A 18 11.48 14.42 8.79
CA ALA A 18 10.96 14.08 7.47
C ALA A 18 11.58 12.79 6.91
N ALA A 19 12.88 12.58 7.12
CA ALA A 19 13.58 11.36 6.71
C ALA A 19 13.03 10.12 7.43
N LYS A 20 12.80 10.21 8.75
CA LYS A 20 12.18 9.14 9.55
C LYS A 20 10.76 8.81 9.06
N LEU A 21 9.95 9.83 8.77
CA LEU A 21 8.60 9.64 8.22
C LEU A 21 8.63 9.01 6.82
N ARG A 22 9.59 9.39 5.98
CA ARG A 22 9.83 8.73 4.68
C ARG A 22 10.17 7.25 4.87
N ASN A 23 11.09 6.92 5.78
CA ASN A 23 11.50 5.54 6.02
C ASN A 23 10.32 4.70 6.55
N ARG A 24 9.55 5.23 7.51
CA ARG A 24 8.29 4.64 7.96
C ARG A 24 7.31 4.40 6.80
N GLY A 25 7.14 5.37 5.91
CA GLY A 25 6.31 5.23 4.71
C GLY A 25 6.79 4.13 3.77
N ASN A 26 8.11 3.99 3.59
CA ASN A 26 8.71 2.94 2.77
C ASN A 26 8.42 1.55 3.35
N ASP A 27 8.52 1.39 4.67
CA ASP A 27 8.28 0.11 5.34
C ASP A 27 6.80 -0.27 5.30
N LEU A 28 5.90 0.69 5.55
CA LEU A 28 4.46 0.48 5.38
C LEU A 28 4.10 0.10 3.94
N PHE A 29 4.75 0.72 2.95
CA PHE A 29 4.54 0.39 1.53
C PHE A 29 4.97 -1.05 1.22
N LYS A 30 6.11 -1.51 1.75
CA LYS A 30 6.58 -2.90 1.60
C LYS A 30 5.61 -3.90 2.24
N LEU A 31 4.99 -3.53 3.36
CA LEU A 31 3.98 -4.34 4.06
C LEU A 31 2.61 -4.35 3.36
N GLY A 32 2.39 -3.53 2.34
CA GLY A 32 1.11 -3.41 1.62
C GLY A 32 0.12 -2.44 2.25
N TYR A 33 0.49 -1.76 3.34
CA TYR A 33 -0.31 -0.73 4.00
C TYR A 33 -0.20 0.62 3.25
N TYR A 34 -0.77 0.67 2.05
CA TYR A 34 -0.58 1.80 1.12
C TYR A 34 -1.22 3.10 1.60
N ARG A 35 -2.33 3.04 2.35
CA ARG A 35 -3.00 4.23 2.87
C ARG A 35 -2.19 4.88 4.00
N GLU A 36 -1.65 4.06 4.88
CA GLU A 36 -0.78 4.46 5.99
C GLU A 36 0.58 4.97 5.48
N ALA A 37 1.10 4.34 4.42
CA ALA A 37 2.28 4.82 3.71
C ALA A 37 2.06 6.21 3.12
N GLU A 38 0.93 6.43 2.43
CA GLU A 38 0.53 7.75 1.92
C GLU A 38 0.44 8.79 3.03
N GLY A 39 -0.19 8.45 4.16
CA GLY A 39 -0.26 9.32 5.33
C GLY A 39 1.12 9.70 5.87
N SER A 40 2.04 8.74 5.97
CA SER A 40 3.41 8.98 6.44
C SER A 40 4.20 9.89 5.49
N TYR A 41 4.10 9.68 4.17
CA TYR A 41 4.72 10.56 3.19
C TYR A 41 4.12 11.96 3.20
N SER A 42 2.81 12.08 3.33
CA SER A 42 2.13 13.37 3.44
C SER A 42 2.62 14.16 4.65
N GLN A 43 2.77 13.52 5.81
CA GLN A 43 3.36 14.16 6.99
C GLN A 43 4.81 14.60 6.71
N ALA A 44 5.64 13.76 6.08
CA ALA A 44 7.01 14.12 5.75
C ALA A 44 7.08 15.38 4.85
N LEU A 45 6.19 15.49 3.87
CA LEU A 45 6.12 16.63 2.95
C LEU A 45 5.72 17.94 3.65
N THR A 46 4.95 17.88 4.74
CA THR A 46 4.64 19.10 5.53
C THR A 46 5.85 19.69 6.24
N MET A 47 6.91 18.90 6.44
CA MET A 47 8.10 19.32 7.17
C MET A 47 9.22 19.81 6.25
N LEU A 48 9.03 19.73 4.93
CA LEU A 48 10.07 20.03 3.95
C LEU A 48 9.69 21.24 3.08
N PRO A 49 10.64 22.11 2.74
CA PRO A 49 10.44 23.13 1.72
C PRO A 49 10.10 22.50 0.35
N PRO A 50 9.25 23.16 -0.47
CA PRO A 50 8.98 22.70 -1.84
C PRO A 50 10.24 22.56 -2.70
N THR A 51 11.28 23.34 -2.39
CA THR A 51 12.58 23.39 -3.09
C THR A 51 13.58 22.35 -2.61
N HIS A 52 13.20 21.42 -1.73
CA HIS A 52 14.14 20.44 -1.19
C HIS A 52 14.17 19.14 -2.02
N HIS A 53 15.35 18.55 -2.25
CA HIS A 53 15.50 17.30 -3.02
C HIS A 53 14.66 16.14 -2.47
N LEU A 54 14.55 16.01 -1.14
CA LEU A 54 13.67 15.01 -0.53
C LEU A 54 12.19 15.22 -0.87
N THR A 55 11.75 16.46 -1.12
CA THR A 55 10.35 16.75 -1.45
C THR A 55 9.95 16.05 -2.75
N ALA A 56 10.79 16.14 -3.78
CA ALA A 56 10.56 15.41 -5.02
C ALA A 56 10.65 13.88 -4.81
N LEU A 57 11.65 13.40 -4.06
CA LEU A 57 11.77 11.95 -3.80
C LEU A 57 10.55 11.37 -3.06
N ILE A 58 10.10 12.04 -1.99
CA ILE A 58 8.94 11.62 -1.19
C ILE A 58 7.66 11.73 -2.00
N SER A 59 7.50 12.78 -2.81
CA SER A 59 6.37 12.91 -3.73
C SER A 59 6.30 11.73 -4.70
N ASN A 60 7.44 11.25 -5.20
CA ASN A 60 7.45 10.09 -6.08
C ASN A 60 7.07 8.79 -5.35
N ASN A 61 7.48 8.62 -4.10
CA ASN A 61 7.07 7.49 -3.27
C ASN A 61 5.58 7.55 -2.92
N ARG A 62 5.06 8.75 -2.61
CA ARG A 62 3.63 8.97 -2.37
C ARG A 62 2.80 8.71 -3.62
N ALA A 63 3.24 9.12 -4.80
CA ALA A 63 2.60 8.79 -6.07
C ALA A 63 2.45 7.27 -6.27
N ALA A 64 3.47 6.48 -5.89
CA ALA A 64 3.38 5.02 -5.93
C ALA A 64 2.29 4.47 -5.01
N ALA A 65 2.17 4.99 -3.79
CA ALA A 65 1.11 4.62 -2.85
C ALA A 65 -0.26 5.03 -3.35
N LEU A 66 -0.39 6.24 -3.91
CA LEU A 66 -1.63 6.79 -4.46
C LEU A 66 -2.18 5.94 -5.62
N LEU A 67 -1.32 5.42 -6.49
CA LEU A 67 -1.74 4.46 -7.53
C LEU A 67 -2.33 3.18 -6.95
N LYS A 68 -1.72 2.63 -5.89
CA LYS A 68 -2.21 1.40 -5.25
C LYS A 68 -3.58 1.58 -4.63
N ILE A 69 -3.87 2.77 -4.10
CA ILE A 69 -5.19 3.13 -3.53
C ILE A 69 -6.12 3.80 -4.53
N GLN A 70 -5.80 3.77 -5.84
CA GLN A 70 -6.63 4.29 -6.94
C GLN A 70 -6.95 5.80 -6.84
N GLN A 71 -6.12 6.58 -6.15
CA GLN A 71 -6.24 8.05 -6.07
C GLN A 71 -5.49 8.71 -7.24
N HIS A 72 -5.96 8.46 -8.46
CA HIS A 72 -5.28 8.85 -9.71
C HIS A 72 -5.03 10.35 -9.84
N ARG A 73 -6.00 11.20 -9.46
CA ARG A 73 -5.86 12.66 -9.56
C ARG A 73 -4.68 13.18 -8.73
N ARG A 74 -4.57 12.74 -7.48
CA ARG A 74 -3.47 13.11 -6.59
C ARG A 74 -2.14 12.53 -7.07
N CYS A 75 -2.14 11.29 -7.59
CA CYS A 75 -0.95 10.70 -8.20
C CYS A 75 -0.40 11.58 -9.33
N VAL A 76 -1.26 12.06 -10.23
CA VAL A 76 -0.81 12.92 -11.35
C VAL A 76 -0.19 14.23 -10.84
N MET A 77 -0.73 14.81 -9.77
CA MET A 77 -0.17 16.02 -9.14
C MET A 77 1.22 15.76 -8.55
N ASP A 78 1.38 14.67 -7.78
CA ASP A 78 2.69 14.29 -7.22
C ASP A 78 3.72 13.99 -8.32
N CYS A 79 3.31 13.29 -9.38
CA CYS A 79 4.20 13.04 -10.51
C CYS A 79 4.62 14.33 -11.23
N ALA A 80 3.74 15.34 -11.34
CA ALA A 80 4.09 16.61 -11.95
C ALA A 80 5.23 17.31 -11.19
N VAL A 81 5.15 17.37 -9.85
CA VAL A 81 6.23 17.92 -9.00
C VAL A 81 7.56 17.22 -9.27
N VAL A 82 7.57 15.90 -9.37
CA VAL A 82 8.79 15.12 -9.62
C VAL A 82 9.34 15.36 -11.02
N ILE A 83 8.47 15.44 -12.03
CA ILE A 83 8.85 15.67 -13.41
C ILE A 83 9.49 17.06 -13.54
N ASP A 84 8.85 18.09 -12.99
CA ASP A 84 9.37 19.46 -13.02
C ASP A 84 10.70 19.55 -12.26
N TRP A 85 10.81 18.86 -11.12
CA TRP A 85 12.05 18.77 -10.37
C TRP A 85 13.16 18.12 -11.18
N ALA A 86 12.93 16.90 -11.69
CA ALA A 86 13.93 16.15 -12.44
C ALA A 86 14.34 16.87 -13.73
N ARG A 87 13.42 17.61 -14.37
CA ARG A 87 13.72 18.45 -15.52
C ARG A 87 14.56 19.68 -15.17
N ALA A 88 14.33 20.29 -14.02
CA ALA A 88 15.20 21.36 -13.53
C ALA A 88 16.65 20.89 -13.29
N GLN A 89 16.86 19.57 -13.19
CA GLN A 89 18.18 18.94 -13.05
C GLN A 89 18.78 18.46 -14.39
N ILE A 90 18.28 18.91 -15.56
CA ILE A 90 18.65 18.40 -16.90
C ILE A 90 20.13 18.54 -17.26
N GLU A 91 20.88 19.44 -16.61
CA GLU A 91 22.33 19.56 -16.83
C GLU A 91 23.15 18.44 -16.16
N ILE A 92 22.51 17.59 -15.35
CA ILE A 92 23.17 16.48 -14.66
C ILE A 92 23.36 15.31 -15.65
N PRO A 93 24.60 14.88 -15.96
CA PRO A 93 24.88 13.71 -16.78
C PRO A 93 24.15 12.48 -16.23
N ALA A 94 23.69 11.59 -17.11
CA ALA A 94 22.89 10.41 -16.73
C ALA A 94 23.55 9.49 -15.67
N THR A 95 24.87 9.59 -15.49
CA THR A 95 25.69 8.84 -14.53
C THR A 95 25.80 9.50 -13.15
N GLN A 96 25.45 10.77 -13.01
CA GLN A 96 25.64 11.53 -11.77
C GLN A 96 24.49 11.30 -10.79
N THR A 97 24.86 11.07 -9.53
CA THR A 97 23.96 10.82 -8.41
C THR A 97 23.96 12.03 -7.48
N THR A 98 22.78 12.51 -7.11
CA THR A 98 22.65 13.46 -6.00
C THR A 98 22.76 12.67 -4.70
N LYS A 99 23.87 12.85 -3.99
CA LYS A 99 24.06 12.26 -2.67
C LYS A 99 23.46 13.15 -1.61
N LEU A 100 22.66 12.56 -0.73
CA LEU A 100 22.10 13.24 0.42
C LEU A 100 22.37 12.37 1.66
N VAL A 101 22.59 12.99 2.81
CA VAL A 101 22.80 12.29 4.07
C VAL A 101 21.73 12.75 5.06
N PHE A 102 20.97 11.81 5.62
CA PHE A 102 19.92 12.09 6.61
C PHE A 102 19.97 11.04 7.70
N ASP A 103 19.97 11.45 8.98
CA ASP A 103 20.02 10.51 10.12
C ASP A 103 21.18 9.48 10.01
N GLY A 104 22.28 9.86 9.36
CA GLY A 104 23.42 8.97 9.08
C GLY A 104 23.25 8.01 7.89
N GLU A 105 22.10 8.01 7.21
CA GLU A 105 21.86 7.22 5.99
C GLU A 105 22.18 8.02 4.72
N GLU A 106 22.95 7.42 3.82
CA GLU A 106 23.19 7.94 2.48
C GLU A 106 22.03 7.60 1.53
N VAL A 107 21.39 8.63 1.00
CA VAL A 107 20.36 8.53 -0.05
C VAL A 107 20.93 9.03 -1.36
N ASN A 108 21.19 8.09 -2.27
CA ASN A 108 21.66 8.38 -3.62
C ASN A 108 20.48 8.49 -4.59
N ILE A 109 20.27 9.67 -5.18
CA ILE A 109 19.18 9.93 -6.12
C ILE A 109 19.75 10.03 -7.53
N ARG A 110 19.26 9.16 -8.43
CA ARG A 110 19.40 9.32 -9.88
C ARG A 110 18.11 9.94 -10.41
N TRP A 111 18.16 11.21 -10.81
CA TRP A 111 16.97 11.94 -11.26
C TRP A 111 16.36 11.36 -12.53
N ARG A 112 17.17 10.75 -13.41
CA ARG A 112 16.67 10.00 -14.57
C ARG A 112 15.76 8.84 -14.15
N ASP A 113 16.17 8.03 -13.18
CA ASP A 113 15.34 6.92 -12.64
C ASP A 113 14.05 7.45 -12.00
N GLN A 114 14.12 8.59 -11.31
CA GLN A 114 12.95 9.21 -10.69
C GLN A 114 11.96 9.72 -11.75
N LEU A 115 12.47 10.33 -12.83
CA LEU A 115 11.68 10.81 -13.96
C LEU A 115 10.97 9.65 -14.68
N VAL A 116 11.69 8.56 -14.98
CA VAL A 116 11.13 7.35 -15.59
C VAL A 116 9.99 6.78 -14.74
N LYS A 117 10.21 6.66 -13.42
CA LYS A 117 9.17 6.21 -12.48
C LYS A 117 7.97 7.15 -12.43
N ALA A 118 8.19 8.46 -12.40
CA ALA A 118 7.12 9.45 -12.35
C ALA A 118 6.28 9.46 -13.63
N LEU A 119 6.91 9.40 -14.81
CA LEU A 119 6.22 9.32 -16.10
C LEU A 119 5.40 8.04 -16.23
N THR A 120 5.96 6.89 -15.84
CA THR A 120 5.24 5.60 -15.83
C THR A 120 3.98 5.70 -14.97
N ARG A 121 4.11 6.21 -13.75
CA ARG A 121 3.00 6.34 -12.80
C ARG A 121 1.95 7.34 -13.27
N LYS A 122 2.38 8.48 -13.82
CA LYS A 122 1.50 9.49 -14.41
C LYS A 122 0.69 8.92 -15.57
N ALA A 123 1.34 8.17 -16.46
CA ALA A 123 0.68 7.56 -17.61
C ALA A 123 -0.37 6.51 -17.18
N GLU A 124 -0.01 5.62 -16.24
CA GLU A 124 -0.94 4.64 -15.66
C GLU A 124 -2.15 5.33 -14.98
N ALA A 125 -1.92 6.41 -14.23
CA ALA A 125 -2.99 7.17 -13.59
C ALA A 125 -3.91 7.89 -14.59
N LEU A 126 -3.35 8.45 -15.68
CA LEU A 126 -4.12 9.12 -16.72
C LEU A 126 -4.93 8.12 -17.56
N GLU A 127 -4.39 6.93 -17.86
CA GLU A 127 -5.14 5.85 -18.50
C GLU A 127 -6.36 5.44 -17.65
N ALA A 128 -6.16 5.27 -16.35
CA ALA A 128 -7.25 4.91 -15.43
C ALA A 128 -8.35 5.99 -15.35
N MET A 129 -8.01 7.26 -15.57
CA MET A 129 -8.96 8.37 -15.66
C MET A 129 -9.52 8.60 -17.07
N ALA A 130 -9.24 7.72 -18.04
CA ALA A 130 -9.60 7.86 -19.44
C ALA A 130 -9.08 9.15 -20.13
N ARG A 131 -8.05 9.78 -19.57
CA ARG A 131 -7.36 10.96 -20.16
C ARG A 131 -6.28 10.50 -21.13
N LEU A 132 -6.72 9.81 -22.19
CA LEU A 132 -5.85 9.05 -23.09
C LEU A 132 -4.85 9.90 -23.87
N ALA A 133 -5.22 11.13 -24.25
CA ALA A 133 -4.33 12.03 -24.97
C ALA A 133 -3.10 12.39 -24.11
N GLU A 134 -3.32 12.79 -22.85
CA GLU A 134 -2.23 13.11 -21.92
C GLU A 134 -1.44 11.87 -21.49
N ALA A 135 -2.11 10.73 -21.33
CA ALA A 135 -1.45 9.46 -21.07
C ALA A 135 -0.49 9.09 -22.21
N SER A 136 -0.92 9.29 -23.47
CA SER A 136 -0.09 9.02 -24.64
C SER A 136 1.14 9.91 -24.70
N GLN A 137 1.04 11.18 -24.33
CA GLN A 137 2.19 12.09 -24.25
C GLN A 137 3.19 11.63 -23.18
N ALA A 138 2.71 11.24 -21.99
CA ALA A 138 3.57 10.73 -20.93
C ALA A 138 4.31 9.45 -21.35
N TYR A 139 3.65 8.53 -22.07
CA TYR A 139 4.30 7.33 -22.60
C TYR A 139 5.26 7.64 -23.77
N GLN A 140 4.98 8.65 -24.60
CA GLN A 140 5.91 9.06 -25.66
C GLN A 140 7.21 9.55 -25.06
N GLU A 141 7.13 10.42 -24.05
CA GLU A 141 8.30 10.90 -23.32
C GLU A 141 9.03 9.76 -22.59
N LEU A 142 8.31 8.82 -22.00
CA LEU A 142 8.93 7.64 -21.40
C LEU A 142 9.70 6.81 -22.44
N ALA A 143 9.15 6.64 -23.65
CA ALA A 143 9.80 5.91 -24.74
C ALA A 143 11.02 6.64 -25.32
N THR A 144 11.07 7.98 -25.29
CA THR A 144 12.28 8.71 -25.69
C THR A 144 13.39 8.60 -24.65
N LEU A 145 13.04 8.50 -23.37
CA LEU A 145 14.01 8.30 -22.28
C LEU A 145 14.53 6.86 -22.21
N GLU A 146 13.66 5.88 -22.41
CA GLU A 146 13.99 4.46 -22.39
C GLU A 146 13.29 3.72 -23.55
N PRO A 147 13.92 3.66 -24.73
CA PRO A 147 13.34 2.98 -25.89
C PRO A 147 13.05 1.48 -25.68
N SER A 148 13.76 0.84 -24.74
CA SER A 148 13.56 -0.56 -24.37
C SER A 148 12.43 -0.79 -23.35
N ASN A 149 11.76 0.26 -22.88
CA ASN A 149 10.74 0.14 -21.86
C ASN A 149 9.41 -0.39 -22.45
N THR A 150 9.11 -1.66 -22.18
CA THR A 150 7.91 -2.35 -22.71
C THR A 150 6.61 -1.70 -22.25
N LYS A 151 6.55 -1.17 -21.02
CA LYS A 151 5.36 -0.47 -20.54
C LYS A 151 5.04 0.76 -21.38
N ALA A 152 6.07 1.48 -21.84
CA ALA A 152 5.91 2.67 -22.66
C ALA A 152 5.33 2.31 -24.03
N THR A 153 5.91 1.31 -24.70
CA THR A 153 5.46 0.89 -26.04
C THR A 153 4.06 0.29 -26.01
N GLU A 154 3.76 -0.57 -25.03
CA GLU A 154 2.42 -1.13 -24.83
C GLU A 154 1.39 -0.06 -24.46
N GLY A 155 1.75 0.86 -23.56
CA GLY A 155 0.90 1.98 -23.16
C GLY A 155 0.53 2.89 -24.32
N LEU A 156 1.49 3.19 -25.21
CA LEU A 156 1.22 3.93 -26.45
C LEU A 156 0.26 3.20 -27.36
N ALA A 157 0.46 1.90 -27.56
CA ALA A 157 -0.41 1.09 -28.39
C ALA A 157 -1.86 1.08 -27.85
N ARG A 158 -2.02 0.93 -26.53
CA ARG A 158 -3.34 0.99 -25.86
C ARG A 158 -3.99 2.36 -26.01
N CYS A 159 -3.27 3.44 -25.75
CA CYS A 159 -3.78 4.80 -25.87
C CYS A 159 -4.24 5.09 -27.30
N LYS A 160 -3.41 4.79 -28.30
CA LYS A 160 -3.74 4.98 -29.73
C LYS A 160 -4.97 4.17 -30.15
N LYS A 161 -5.07 2.91 -29.71
CA LYS A 161 -6.23 2.05 -30.00
C LYS A 161 -7.53 2.62 -29.45
N ASN A 162 -7.50 3.19 -28.25
CA ASN A 162 -8.70 3.74 -27.61
C ASN A 162 -9.05 5.17 -28.09
N LEU A 163 -8.06 5.95 -28.55
CA LEU A 163 -8.28 7.26 -29.19
C LEU A 163 -8.97 7.14 -30.55
N ASN A 164 -8.66 6.09 -31.32
CA ASN A 164 -9.24 5.86 -32.65
C ASN A 164 -10.60 5.15 -32.63
N LYS A 165 -11.17 4.85 -31.45
CA LYS A 165 -12.55 4.36 -31.39
C LYS A 165 -13.49 5.51 -31.75
N PRO A 166 -14.35 5.36 -32.79
CA PRO A 166 -15.33 6.39 -33.11
C PRO A 166 -16.18 6.63 -31.87
N THR A 167 -16.20 7.88 -31.41
CA THR A 167 -17.11 8.33 -30.37
C THR A 167 -18.52 8.04 -30.88
N PRO A 168 -19.39 7.34 -30.13
CA PRO A 168 -20.79 7.25 -30.53
C PRO A 168 -21.33 8.67 -30.64
N THR A 169 -21.75 9.02 -31.85
CA THR A 169 -22.33 10.33 -32.16
C THR A 169 -23.49 10.55 -31.19
N PRO A 170 -23.48 11.63 -30.39
CA PRO A 170 -24.68 11.98 -29.64
C PRO A 170 -25.80 12.20 -30.66
N PRO A 171 -27.02 11.67 -30.43
CA PRO A 171 -28.14 11.86 -31.34
C PRO A 171 -28.36 13.36 -31.57
N PRO A 172 -28.72 13.77 -32.80
CA PRO A 172 -28.93 15.17 -33.12
C PRO A 172 -29.97 15.74 -32.16
N ARG A 173 -29.58 16.78 -31.43
CA ARG A 173 -30.45 17.51 -30.52
C ARG A 173 -31.59 18.11 -31.35
N PRO A 174 -32.87 17.80 -31.08
CA PRO A 174 -33.97 18.41 -31.82
C PRO A 174 -33.97 19.91 -31.57
N GLY A 175 -34.05 20.68 -32.66
CA GLY A 175 -34.09 22.14 -32.62
C GLY A 175 -35.35 22.62 -31.91
N THR A 176 -35.18 23.36 -30.82
CA THR A 176 -36.29 24.05 -30.14
C THR A 176 -36.54 25.38 -30.82
N SER A 177 -37.61 25.44 -31.61
CA SER A 177 -38.32 26.67 -31.91
C SER A 177 -38.97 27.20 -30.63
N ALA A 178 -38.85 28.51 -30.42
CA ALA A 178 -39.48 29.22 -29.32
C ALA A 178 -41.01 29.16 -29.40
N THR A 179 -41.70 28.96 -28.27
CA THR A 179 -42.93 29.69 -27.91
C THR A 179 -43.17 29.56 -26.39
N SER A 180 -43.50 30.71 -25.81
CA SER A 180 -43.80 31.01 -24.42
C SER A 180 -45.17 30.47 -23.97
N MET A 181 -45.31 30.11 -22.68
CA MET A 181 -46.25 30.71 -21.71
C MET A 181 -46.64 29.73 -20.58
N PHE A 182 -46.38 30.16 -19.33
CA PHE A 182 -47.17 30.04 -18.07
C PHE A 182 -47.85 28.70 -17.70
N THR A 183 -47.93 28.18 -16.48
CA THR A 183 -47.63 28.55 -15.08
C THR A 183 -47.88 27.26 -14.28
N ASN A 184 -47.14 27.00 -13.20
CA ASN A 184 -47.75 26.69 -11.89
C ASN A 184 -46.68 26.64 -10.79
N ASN A 185 -46.99 27.35 -9.70
CA ASN A 185 -46.21 27.49 -8.49
C ASN A 185 -46.05 26.13 -7.78
N SER A 186 -44.80 25.72 -7.57
CA SER A 186 -44.41 24.85 -6.46
C SER A 186 -43.15 25.42 -5.83
N THR A 187 -43.23 25.64 -4.52
CA THR A 187 -42.26 26.34 -3.69
C THR A 187 -41.02 25.46 -3.49
N THR A 188 -40.05 25.54 -4.39
CA THR A 188 -38.72 24.95 -4.21
C THR A 188 -37.65 26.03 -4.39
N ALA A 189 -36.55 25.90 -3.65
CA ALA A 189 -35.52 26.93 -3.45
C ALA A 189 -34.71 27.32 -4.71
N PHE A 190 -35.06 26.81 -5.89
CA PHE A 190 -34.40 27.09 -7.16
C PHE A 190 -35.43 27.21 -8.29
N PRO A 191 -36.02 28.40 -8.52
CA PRO A 191 -36.98 28.62 -9.61
C PRO A 191 -36.24 28.60 -10.95
N GLY A 192 -36.47 27.59 -11.79
CA GLY A 192 -35.94 27.52 -13.15
C GLY A 192 -35.18 26.24 -13.56
N LEU A 193 -35.04 25.27 -12.65
CA LEU A 193 -34.53 23.94 -12.99
C LEU A 193 -35.68 22.99 -13.32
N ASP A 194 -35.71 22.53 -14.58
CA ASP A 194 -36.62 21.47 -15.04
C ASP A 194 -36.18 20.12 -14.45
N TYR A 195 -36.83 19.71 -13.35
CA TYR A 195 -36.58 18.44 -12.67
C TYR A 195 -37.10 17.22 -13.43
N SER A 196 -37.83 17.38 -14.54
CA SER A 196 -38.33 16.25 -15.35
C SER A 196 -37.20 15.46 -16.03
N ILE A 197 -35.97 16.01 -16.09
CA ILE A 197 -34.80 15.30 -16.62
C ILE A 197 -34.26 14.22 -15.68
N PHE A 198 -34.52 14.35 -14.37
CA PHE A 198 -34.16 13.36 -13.34
C PHE A 198 -35.30 12.37 -13.06
N GLU A 199 -36.47 12.60 -13.66
CA GLU A 199 -37.66 11.76 -13.53
C GLU A 199 -37.80 10.81 -14.74
N GLN A 200 -36.68 10.29 -15.23
CA GLN A 200 -36.72 9.05 -15.98
C GLN A 200 -37.17 7.96 -15.02
N GLN A 201 -38.40 7.47 -15.21
CA GLN A 201 -38.87 6.20 -14.67
C GLN A 201 -37.71 5.21 -14.69
N GLN A 202 -37.20 4.84 -13.51
CA GLN A 202 -36.30 3.72 -13.35
C GLN A 202 -37.06 2.47 -13.79
N LYS A 203 -37.03 2.16 -15.09
CA LYS A 203 -37.10 0.77 -15.51
C LYS A 203 -35.82 0.15 -14.96
N GLU A 204 -35.97 -0.65 -13.90
CA GLU A 204 -34.97 -1.61 -13.45
C GLU A 204 -34.55 -2.44 -14.67
N GLN A 205 -33.50 -2.00 -15.36
CA GLN A 205 -32.83 -2.83 -16.35
C GLN A 205 -32.00 -3.82 -15.57
N GLU A 206 -32.44 -5.08 -15.57
CA GLU A 206 -31.63 -6.21 -15.08
C GLU A 206 -30.21 -6.09 -15.67
N PRO A 207 -29.15 -6.25 -14.85
CA PRO A 207 -27.79 -6.17 -15.35
C PRO A 207 -27.57 -7.22 -16.45
N PRO A 208 -26.75 -6.91 -17.48
CA PRO A 208 -26.57 -7.77 -18.64
C PRO A 208 -26.18 -9.19 -18.23
N LYS A 209 -26.94 -10.17 -18.71
CA LYS A 209 -26.84 -11.62 -18.44
C LYS A 209 -25.62 -12.26 -19.10
N SER A 210 -24.45 -11.62 -19.02
CA SER A 210 -23.21 -12.25 -19.46
C SER A 210 -22.72 -13.20 -18.36
N GLU A 211 -22.67 -14.49 -18.68
CA GLU A 211 -22.17 -15.56 -17.83
C GLU A 211 -20.78 -15.24 -17.25
N ALA A 212 -19.94 -14.56 -18.04
CA ALA A 212 -18.61 -14.12 -17.62
C ALA A 212 -18.64 -13.09 -16.48
N VAL A 213 -19.61 -12.16 -16.47
CA VAL A 213 -19.75 -11.15 -15.40
C VAL A 213 -20.29 -11.78 -14.12
N ARG A 214 -21.21 -12.76 -14.24
CA ARG A 214 -21.71 -13.53 -13.10
C ARG A 214 -20.59 -14.37 -12.47
N ALA A 215 -19.82 -15.10 -13.28
CA ALA A 215 -18.69 -15.89 -12.80
C ALA A 215 -17.59 -15.03 -12.14
N MET A 216 -17.34 -13.82 -12.66
CA MET A 216 -16.38 -12.88 -12.05
C MET A 216 -16.88 -12.37 -10.69
N ARG A 217 -18.17 -11.99 -10.59
CA ARG A 217 -18.78 -11.56 -9.32
C ARG A 217 -18.84 -12.68 -8.30
N GLU A 218 -19.17 -13.90 -8.70
CA GLU A 218 -19.19 -15.08 -7.82
C GLU A 218 -17.79 -15.41 -7.30
N ARG A 219 -16.76 -15.34 -8.16
CA ARG A 219 -15.36 -15.55 -7.74
C ARG A 219 -14.92 -14.47 -6.75
N GLN A 220 -15.25 -13.21 -7.01
CA GLN A 220 -14.94 -12.09 -6.10
C GLN A 220 -15.69 -12.21 -4.78
N ALA A 221 -16.98 -12.58 -4.81
CA ALA A 221 -17.78 -12.79 -3.60
C ALA A 221 -17.28 -13.97 -2.77
N LYS A 222 -16.82 -15.06 -3.40
CA LYS A 222 -16.21 -16.20 -2.72
C LYS A 222 -14.91 -15.80 -2.02
N LEU A 223 -14.00 -15.11 -2.74
CA LEU A 223 -12.76 -14.61 -2.15
C LEU A 223 -13.02 -13.63 -1.00
N ALA A 224 -13.97 -12.71 -1.16
CA ALA A 224 -14.34 -11.77 -0.10
C ALA A 224 -14.90 -12.47 1.15
N LYS A 225 -15.69 -13.54 0.97
CA LYS A 225 -16.22 -14.35 2.07
C LYS A 225 -15.11 -15.13 2.79
N ASP A 226 -14.20 -15.74 2.03
CA ASP A 226 -13.06 -16.48 2.58
C ASP A 226 -12.12 -15.53 3.36
N ASP A 227 -11.86 -14.33 2.83
CA ASP A 227 -11.08 -13.28 3.51
C ASP A 227 -11.79 -12.75 4.76
N GLN A 228 -13.11 -12.55 4.71
CA GLN A 228 -13.90 -12.13 5.86
C GLN A 228 -13.88 -13.19 6.97
N GLU A 229 -14.01 -14.47 6.63
CA GLU A 229 -13.92 -15.56 7.61
C GLU A 229 -12.53 -15.63 8.24
N ARG A 230 -11.48 -15.44 7.44
CA ARG A 230 -10.10 -15.37 7.93
C ARG A 230 -9.89 -14.20 8.89
N LEU A 231 -10.41 -13.02 8.55
CA LEU A 231 -10.30 -11.83 9.39
C LEU A 231 -11.01 -12.02 10.74
N LEU A 232 -12.25 -12.54 10.72
CA LEU A 232 -13.02 -12.82 11.94
C LEU A 232 -12.29 -13.82 12.87
N LYS A 233 -11.72 -14.88 12.29
CA LYS A 233 -10.95 -15.87 13.05
C LYS A 233 -9.62 -15.31 13.55
N GLN A 234 -9.00 -14.39 12.80
CA GLN A 234 -7.73 -13.77 13.18
C GLN A 234 -7.85 -12.93 14.45
N ASP A 235 -8.90 -12.12 14.58
CA ASP A 235 -9.10 -11.29 15.77
C ASP A 235 -9.30 -12.15 17.04
N MET A 236 -10.09 -13.22 16.92
CA MET A 236 -10.30 -14.19 18.00
C MET A 236 -8.99 -14.90 18.40
N VAL A 237 -8.21 -15.34 17.41
CA VAL A 237 -6.93 -16.02 17.64
C VAL A 237 -5.92 -15.09 18.28
N ASN A 238 -5.78 -13.86 17.79
CA ASN A 238 -4.88 -12.86 18.35
C ASN A 238 -5.23 -12.57 19.81
N ALA A 239 -6.51 -12.36 20.13
CA ALA A 239 -6.96 -12.15 21.50
C ALA A 239 -6.61 -13.32 22.43
N ARG A 240 -6.68 -14.56 21.92
CA ARG A 240 -6.32 -15.78 22.67
C ARG A 240 -4.82 -15.85 22.93
N ILE A 241 -4.00 -15.52 21.94
CA ILE A 241 -2.53 -15.47 22.06
C ILE A 241 -2.09 -14.34 23.00
N ASP A 242 -2.70 -13.17 22.88
CA ASP A 242 -2.42 -12.02 23.75
C ASP A 242 -2.78 -12.35 25.20
N THR A 243 -3.92 -13.00 25.42
CA THR A 243 -4.31 -13.47 26.76
C THR A 243 -3.34 -14.49 27.31
N TRP A 244 -2.88 -15.41 26.48
CA TRP A 244 -1.90 -16.39 26.89
C TRP A 244 -0.55 -15.75 27.22
N LYS A 245 0.00 -14.85 26.41
CA LYS A 245 1.36 -14.31 26.63
C LYS A 245 1.43 -13.21 27.71
N ARG A 246 0.30 -12.54 27.99
CA ARG A 246 0.22 -11.39 28.91
C ARG A 246 0.93 -11.66 30.24
N GLY A 247 1.90 -10.80 30.57
CA GLY A 247 2.65 -10.86 31.83
C GLY A 247 3.78 -11.88 31.90
N LYS A 248 3.98 -12.72 30.87
CA LYS A 248 5.07 -13.72 30.80
C LYS A 248 5.83 -13.74 29.47
N GLU A 249 5.72 -12.67 28.69
CA GLU A 249 6.28 -12.54 27.33
C GLU A 249 7.79 -12.79 27.28
N LYS A 250 8.53 -12.37 28.32
CA LYS A 250 9.99 -12.56 28.43
C LYS A 250 10.40 -13.84 29.16
N ASN A 251 9.43 -14.61 29.67
CA ASN A 251 9.68 -15.81 30.47
C ASN A 251 9.35 -17.05 29.65
N ILE A 252 10.32 -17.50 28.84
CA ILE A 252 10.13 -18.66 27.96
C ILE A 252 9.69 -19.92 28.71
N ARG A 253 10.16 -20.11 29.94
CA ARG A 253 9.76 -21.24 30.79
C ARG A 253 8.27 -21.20 31.09
N ALA A 254 7.75 -20.04 31.49
CA ALA A 254 6.32 -19.88 31.77
C ALA A 254 5.46 -20.03 30.50
N LEU A 255 5.95 -19.57 29.35
CA LEU A 255 5.29 -19.76 28.06
C LEU A 255 5.24 -21.24 27.68
N LEU A 256 6.36 -21.96 27.70
CA LEU A 256 6.43 -23.38 27.36
C LEU A 256 5.58 -24.26 28.28
N ALA A 257 5.50 -23.92 29.58
CA ALA A 257 4.69 -24.65 30.55
C ALA A 257 3.17 -24.52 30.33
N THR A 258 2.72 -23.55 29.53
CA THR A 258 1.30 -23.22 29.35
C THR A 258 0.89 -23.15 27.87
N VAL A 259 1.76 -23.58 26.95
CA VAL A 259 1.49 -23.55 25.51
C VAL A 259 0.37 -24.52 25.11
N ASP A 260 0.14 -25.55 25.92
CA ASP A 260 -0.92 -26.54 25.78
C ASP A 260 -2.33 -25.92 25.72
N VAL A 261 -2.55 -24.79 26.39
CA VAL A 261 -3.83 -24.03 26.38
C VAL A 261 -4.21 -23.52 24.98
N LEU A 262 -3.23 -23.29 24.12
CA LEU A 262 -3.42 -22.80 22.76
C LEU A 262 -3.34 -23.89 21.69
N LEU A 263 -2.79 -25.06 22.03
CA LEU A 263 -2.62 -26.15 21.08
C LEU A 263 -3.94 -26.93 20.92
N TRP A 264 -4.19 -27.40 19.69
CA TRP A 264 -5.37 -28.19 19.38
C TRP A 264 -5.17 -29.68 19.72
N PRO A 265 -6.25 -30.46 19.93
CA PRO A 265 -6.15 -31.87 20.32
C PRO A 265 -5.29 -32.74 19.38
N GLY A 266 -5.24 -32.41 18.09
CA GLY A 266 -4.41 -33.10 17.09
C GLY A 266 -2.92 -32.76 17.10
N ALA A 267 -2.45 -31.81 17.92
CA ALA A 267 -1.04 -31.43 17.99
C ALA A 267 -0.16 -32.47 18.72
N ASN A 268 -0.78 -33.40 19.47
CA ASN A 268 -0.10 -34.43 20.27
C ASN A 268 0.98 -33.82 21.19
N TRP A 269 0.63 -32.75 21.91
CA TRP A 269 1.50 -32.09 22.87
C TRP A 269 1.41 -32.75 24.25
N LYS A 270 2.56 -32.99 24.88
CA LYS A 270 2.62 -33.44 26.27
C LYS A 270 2.86 -32.21 27.14
N SER A 271 1.91 -31.87 28.00
CA SER A 271 2.06 -30.78 28.97
C SER A 271 3.30 -31.00 29.82
N VAL A 272 4.04 -29.94 30.09
CA VAL A 272 5.26 -29.96 30.90
C VAL A 272 5.09 -28.98 32.03
N SER A 273 5.29 -29.43 33.27
CA SER A 273 5.18 -28.54 34.41
C SER A 273 6.33 -27.54 34.38
N ALA A 274 6.07 -26.28 34.78
CA ALA A 274 7.13 -25.28 34.90
C ALA A 274 8.29 -25.87 35.71
N HIS A 275 8.04 -26.51 36.86
CA HIS A 275 9.08 -27.09 37.71
C HIS A 275 10.06 -28.05 36.99
N GLU A 276 9.60 -28.80 35.99
CA GLU A 276 10.40 -29.81 35.28
C GLU A 276 11.43 -29.21 34.31
N ILE A 277 11.23 -27.96 33.87
CA ILE A 277 12.06 -27.27 32.88
C ILE A 277 12.87 -26.11 33.49
N MET A 278 13.55 -26.35 34.62
CA MET A 278 14.39 -25.34 35.30
C MET A 278 15.75 -25.15 34.63
N GLU A 279 16.32 -26.23 34.12
CA GLU A 279 17.66 -26.19 33.52
C GLU A 279 17.61 -25.64 32.08
N PRO A 280 18.57 -24.78 31.68
CA PRO A 280 18.64 -24.24 30.32
C PRO A 280 18.62 -25.30 29.21
N LYS A 281 19.25 -26.46 29.45
CA LYS A 281 19.25 -27.60 28.52
C LYS A 281 17.85 -28.19 28.33
N LYS A 282 17.06 -28.30 29.40
CA LYS A 282 15.68 -28.82 29.36
C LYS A 282 14.73 -27.82 28.70
N ILE A 283 14.94 -26.51 28.93
CA ILE A 283 14.22 -25.44 28.24
C ILE A 283 14.46 -25.53 26.72
N LYS A 284 15.72 -25.69 26.28
CA LYS A 284 16.07 -25.87 24.86
C LYS A 284 15.34 -27.04 24.22
N VAL A 285 15.37 -28.21 24.87
CA VAL A 285 14.71 -29.42 24.34
C VAL A 285 13.19 -29.23 24.24
N CYS A 286 12.57 -28.65 25.27
CA CYS A 286 11.14 -28.37 25.27
C CYS A 286 10.75 -27.34 24.19
N TYR A 287 11.54 -26.27 24.04
CA TYR A 287 11.39 -25.27 22.99
C TYR A 287 11.46 -25.87 21.59
N MET A 288 12.49 -26.67 21.30
CA MET A 288 12.65 -27.32 20.00
C MET A 288 11.47 -28.23 19.67
N ARG A 289 10.93 -28.94 20.68
CA ARG A 289 9.70 -29.74 20.53
C ARG A 289 8.47 -28.87 20.26
N ALA A 290 8.32 -27.74 20.96
CA ALA A 290 7.20 -26.82 20.76
C ALA A 290 7.22 -26.25 19.35
N ILE A 291 8.37 -25.72 18.91
CA ILE A 291 8.55 -25.18 17.57
C ILE A 291 8.29 -26.23 16.50
N ALA A 292 8.73 -27.48 16.68
CA ALA A 292 8.45 -28.55 15.72
C ALA A 292 6.94 -28.79 15.49
N LYS A 293 6.09 -28.45 16.47
CA LYS A 293 4.63 -28.58 16.38
C LYS A 293 3.93 -27.37 15.78
N VAL A 294 4.48 -26.17 16.00
CA VAL A 294 3.88 -24.91 15.54
C VAL A 294 4.56 -24.31 14.31
N HIS A 295 5.57 -24.98 13.76
CA HIS A 295 6.29 -24.49 12.59
C HIS A 295 5.38 -24.45 11.35
N PRO A 296 5.32 -23.34 10.60
CA PRO A 296 4.37 -23.16 9.49
C PRO A 296 4.49 -24.23 8.40
N ASP A 297 5.72 -24.70 8.13
CA ASP A 297 6.00 -25.72 7.10
C ASP A 297 5.63 -27.15 7.51
N LYS A 298 5.44 -27.40 8.82
CA LYS A 298 5.14 -28.75 9.34
C LYS A 298 3.67 -28.97 9.64
N LEU A 299 2.83 -27.97 9.39
CA LEU A 299 1.39 -28.08 9.52
C LEU A 299 0.84 -28.82 8.30
N ALA A 300 -0.06 -29.77 8.55
CA ALA A 300 -0.72 -30.51 7.48
C ALA A 300 -1.49 -29.55 6.56
N SER A 301 -1.54 -29.85 5.26
CA SER A 301 -2.15 -28.97 4.25
C SER A 301 -3.66 -28.76 4.49
N ASP A 302 -4.30 -29.70 5.16
CA ASP A 302 -5.70 -29.71 5.63
C ASP A 302 -5.93 -29.02 6.98
N ALA A 303 -4.90 -28.50 7.64
CA ALA A 303 -5.04 -27.84 8.95
C ALA A 303 -6.04 -26.67 8.90
N SER A 304 -6.93 -26.57 9.90
CA SER A 304 -7.86 -25.44 10.00
C SER A 304 -7.12 -24.10 9.90
N VAL A 305 -7.74 -23.11 9.27
CA VAL A 305 -7.23 -21.72 9.20
C VAL A 305 -6.91 -21.20 10.60
N GLU A 306 -7.73 -21.55 11.59
CA GLU A 306 -7.52 -21.21 13.01
C GLU A 306 -6.23 -21.82 13.57
N HIS A 307 -5.97 -23.11 13.30
CA HIS A 307 -4.76 -23.78 13.76
C HIS A 307 -3.49 -23.18 13.14
N ARG A 308 -3.55 -22.79 11.86
CA ARG A 308 -2.43 -22.11 11.18
C ARG A 308 -2.15 -20.75 11.78
N LEU A 309 -3.20 -19.98 12.08
CA LEU A 309 -3.07 -18.67 12.72
C LEU A 309 -2.51 -18.81 14.16
N LEU A 310 -3.01 -19.76 14.94
CA LEU A 310 -2.50 -20.06 16.30
C LEU A 310 -1.04 -20.49 16.26
N ALA A 311 -0.69 -21.45 15.39
CA ALA A 311 0.66 -21.94 15.25
C ALA A 311 1.64 -20.81 14.90
N ASN A 312 1.29 -19.97 13.92
CA ASN A 312 2.12 -18.83 13.53
C ASN A 312 2.35 -17.85 14.69
N GLY A 313 1.30 -17.48 15.41
CA GLY A 313 1.45 -16.53 16.52
C GLY A 313 2.19 -17.13 17.72
N ILE A 314 1.97 -18.41 18.05
CA ILE A 314 2.75 -19.13 19.08
C ILE A 314 4.23 -19.20 18.68
N PHE A 315 4.51 -19.53 17.41
CA PHE A 315 5.87 -19.61 16.88
C PHE A 315 6.61 -18.28 17.04
N THR A 316 5.99 -17.16 16.67
CA THR A 316 6.58 -15.83 16.83
C THR A 316 6.90 -15.52 18.29
N VAL A 317 5.93 -15.71 19.20
CA VAL A 317 6.12 -15.41 20.63
C VAL A 317 7.19 -16.29 21.26
N LEU A 318 7.20 -17.58 20.94
CA LEU A 318 8.22 -18.51 21.47
C LEU A 318 9.62 -18.21 20.93
N ASN A 319 9.76 -17.87 19.64
CA ASN A 319 11.06 -17.48 19.08
C ASN A 319 11.61 -16.22 19.75
N GLN A 320 10.76 -15.20 19.91
CA GLN A 320 11.18 -13.95 20.56
C GLN A 320 11.65 -14.21 22.00
N ALA A 321 10.86 -14.97 22.79
CA ALA A 321 11.24 -15.32 24.15
C ALA A 321 12.49 -16.22 24.21
N TRP A 322 12.72 -17.05 23.19
CA TRP A 322 13.89 -17.90 23.07
C TRP A 322 15.15 -17.09 22.76
N ASP A 323 15.06 -16.11 21.86
CA ASP A 323 16.17 -15.23 21.53
C ASP A 323 16.59 -14.38 22.73
N ASP A 324 15.63 -13.89 23.52
CA ASP A 324 15.88 -13.19 24.79
C ASP A 324 16.56 -14.13 25.81
N PHE A 325 16.04 -15.35 25.97
CA PHE A 325 16.62 -16.35 26.88
C PHE A 325 18.03 -16.76 26.47
N ARG A 326 18.26 -16.94 25.16
CA ARG A 326 19.53 -17.32 24.56
C ARG A 326 20.59 -16.23 24.78
N SER A 327 20.22 -14.97 24.55
CA SER A 327 21.08 -13.81 24.77
C SER A 327 21.51 -13.68 26.23
N ASN A 328 20.60 -13.97 27.17
CA ASN A 328 20.88 -13.86 28.61
C ASN A 328 21.65 -15.06 29.20
N ASN A 329 21.66 -16.22 28.54
CA ASN A 329 22.31 -17.44 29.05
C ASN A 329 23.57 -17.84 28.28
N THR A 330 24.00 -17.06 27.27
CA THR A 330 25.21 -17.31 26.46
C THR A 330 25.30 -18.75 25.91
N ILE A 331 24.25 -19.21 25.20
CA ILE A 331 24.19 -20.53 24.53
C ILE A 331 23.89 -20.39 23.04
#